data_AF-A0A2T3ZTQ6-F1
#
_entry.id   AF-A0A2T3ZTQ6-F1
#
_cell.length_a   1.000
_cell.length_b   1.000
_cell.length_c   1.000
_cell.angle_alpha   90.00
_cell.angle_beta   90.00
_cell.angle_gamma   90.00
#
_symmetry.space_group_name_H-M   'P 1'
#
loop_
_entity.id
_entity.type
_entity.pdbx_description
1 polymer ?
#
loop_
_entity_poly.entity_id
_entity_poly.type
_entity_poly.pdbx_seq_one_letter_code
_entity_poly.pdbx_strand_id
1 'polypeptide(L)' 'LAYNSTESESTGKSPFFLNYRFKPEAYRPLRQGEDIEKAIIKAEDIIELHDELRRQLKFIRQRIIKYADKNRIKGPTL' A
#
# COMPACT_ATOMS: atom_id res chain seq x y z
N LEU A 1 14.76 -4.92 32.30
CA LEU A 1 14.96 -4.41 30.92
C LEU A 1 14.57 -5.52 29.95
N ALA A 2 13.76 -5.24 28.93
CA ALA A 2 13.38 -6.25 27.93
C ALA A 2 14.48 -6.34 26.86
N TYR A 3 14.81 -7.57 26.42
CA TYR A 3 15.87 -7.81 25.42
C TYR A 3 15.67 -6.96 24.14
N ASN A 4 14.44 -6.91 23.63
CA ASN A 4 14.11 -6.21 22.39
C ASN A 4 14.20 -4.67 22.50
N SER A 5 14.08 -4.10 23.69
CA SER A 5 14.10 -2.64 23.91
C SER A 5 15.45 -2.10 24.34
N THR A 6 16.40 -2.98 24.67
CA THR A 6 17.70 -2.57 25.22
C THR A 6 18.67 -2.34 24.07
N GLU A 7 19.37 -1.20 24.07
CA GLU A 7 20.41 -0.93 23.08
C GLU A 7 21.64 -1.79 23.38
N SER A 8 22.17 -2.44 22.34
CA SER A 8 23.44 -3.14 22.47
C SER A 8 24.58 -2.14 22.60
N GLU A 9 25.47 -2.35 23.57
CA GLU A 9 26.66 -1.52 23.80
C GLU A 9 27.52 -1.37 22.53
N SER A 10 27.62 -2.43 21.74
CA SER A 10 28.45 -2.46 20.53
C SER A 10 27.93 -1.59 19.37
N THR A 11 26.61 -1.48 19.22
CA THR A 11 25.99 -0.84 18.04
C THR A 11 25.15 0.37 18.39
N GLY A 12 24.88 0.62 19.67
CA GLY A 12 23.95 1.65 20.15
C GLY A 12 22.53 1.45 19.63
N LYS A 13 22.18 0.24 19.17
CA LYS A 13 20.90 -0.08 18.55
C LYS A 13 20.25 -1.23 19.28
N SER A 14 18.92 -1.17 19.41
CA SER A 14 18.14 -2.27 19.96
C SER A 14 17.83 -3.32 18.89
N PRO A 15 17.72 -4.61 19.27
CA PRO A 15 17.30 -5.67 18.36
C PRO A 15 16.00 -5.33 17.62
N PHE A 16 15.06 -4.67 18.30
CA PHE A 16 13.80 -4.24 17.68
C PHE A 16 14.00 -3.19 16.58
N PHE A 17 14.85 -2.18 16.82
CA PHE A 17 15.15 -1.16 15.81
C PHE A 17 15.82 -1.77 14.57
N LEU A 18 16.70 -2.75 14.75
CA LEU A 18 17.35 -3.44 13.63
C LEU A 18 16.33 -4.22 12.77
N ASN A 19 15.31 -4.81 13.40
CA ASN A 19 14.28 -5.58 12.71
C ASN A 19 13.22 -4.71 12.02
N TYR A 20 12.73 -3.66 12.69
CA TYR A 20 11.54 -2.91 12.24
C TYR A 20 11.82 -1.44 11.90
N ARG A 21 13.05 -0.96 12.12
CA ARG A 21 13.49 0.41 11.82
C ARG A 21 12.74 1.53 12.57
N PHE A 22 12.11 1.21 13.70
CA PHE A 22 11.56 2.21 14.63
C PHE A 22 11.89 1.83 16.08
N LYS A 23 11.95 2.83 16.98
CA LYS A 23 12.15 2.59 18.41
C LYS A 23 10.77 2.45 19.09
N PRO A 24 10.51 1.36 19.83
CA PRO A 24 9.24 1.20 20.54
C PRO A 24 9.22 2.12 21.76
N GLU A 25 8.17 2.93 21.89
CA GLU A 25 7.92 3.75 23.07
C GLU A 25 7.29 2.87 24.16
N ALA A 26 7.89 2.81 25.36
CA ALA A 26 7.38 1.99 26.48
C ALA A 26 6.00 2.46 26.96
N TYR A 27 5.76 3.77 26.90
CA TYR A 27 4.48 4.40 27.16
C TYR A 27 4.22 5.37 26.01
N ARG A 28 3.39 4.94 25.06
CA ARG A 28 2.78 5.87 24.12
C ARG A 28 1.50 6.39 24.79
N PRO A 29 1.28 7.71 24.91
CA PRO A 29 -0.04 8.20 25.30
C PRO A 29 -1.07 7.57 24.37
N LEU A 30 -2.22 7.16 24.91
CA LEU A 30 -3.35 6.74 24.07
C LEU A 30 -3.47 7.78 22.97
N ARG A 31 -3.34 7.37 21.70
CA ARG A 31 -3.62 8.27 20.58
C ARG A 31 -5.01 8.83 20.89
N GLN A 32 -5.13 10.14 21.13
CA GLN A 32 -6.44 10.77 21.19
C GLN A 32 -7.16 10.30 19.94
N GLY A 33 -8.29 9.62 20.13
CA GLY A 33 -8.92 8.82 19.10
C GLY A 33 -8.95 9.60 17.79
N GLU A 34 -8.34 9.00 16.76
CA GLU A 34 -8.54 9.46 15.40
C GLU A 34 -10.06 9.51 15.21
N ASP A 35 -10.57 10.63 14.68
CA ASP A 35 -12.00 10.84 14.48
C ASP A 35 -12.53 9.68 13.62
N ILE A 36 -13.08 8.64 14.28
CA ILE A 36 -13.26 7.30 13.69
C ILE A 36 -14.17 7.39 12.47
N GLU A 37 -15.15 8.28 12.54
CA GLU A 37 -16.05 8.61 11.44
C GLU A 37 -15.28 9.16 10.23
N LYS A 38 -14.35 10.11 10.43
CA LYS A 38 -13.51 10.62 9.34
C LYS A 38 -12.58 9.55 8.76
N ALA A 39 -12.09 8.63 9.59
CA ALA A 39 -11.25 7.53 9.12
C ALA A 39 -12.04 6.54 8.27
N ILE A 40 -13.28 6.22 8.66
CA ILE A 40 -14.20 5.37 7.89
C ILE A 40 -14.54 6.02 6.55
N ILE A 41 -14.95 7.30 6.56
CA ILE A 41 -15.29 8.04 5.33
C ILE A 41 -14.10 8.04 4.36
N LYS A 42 -12.89 8.34 4.85
CA LYS A 42 -11.68 8.29 4.01
C LYS A 42 -11.39 6.89 3.46
N ALA A 43 -11.66 5.84 4.23
CA ALA A 43 -11.48 4.48 3.75
C ALA A 43 -12.48 4.14 2.64
N GLU A 44 -13.73 4.56 2.78
CA GLU A 44 -14.78 4.42 1.75
C GLU A 44 -14.41 5.18 0.48
N ASP A 45 -13.97 6.44 0.60
CA ASP A 45 -13.50 7.25 -0.53
C ASP A 45 -12.36 6.56 -1.30
N ILE A 46 -11.40 5.96 -0.59
CA ILE A 46 -10.27 5.25 -1.20
C ILE A 46 -10.74 4.00 -1.93
N ILE A 47 -11.70 3.26 -1.37
CA ILE A 47 -12.27 2.07 -1.99
C ILE A 47 -12.99 2.46 -3.28
N GLU A 48 -13.81 3.50 -3.24
CA GLU A 48 -14.54 3.99 -4.42
C GLU A 48 -13.58 4.46 -5.51
N LEU A 49 -12.58 5.28 -5.15
CA LEU A 49 -11.55 5.73 -6.08
C LEU A 49 -10.81 4.57 -6.74
N HIS A 50 -10.44 3.54 -5.97
CA HIS A 50 -9.76 2.37 -6.51
C HIS A 50 -10.64 1.60 -7.51
N ASP A 51 -11.93 1.43 -7.19
CA ASP A 51 -12.87 0.75 -8.08
C ASP A 51 -13.12 1.55 -9.37
N GLU A 52 -13.18 2.87 -9.30
CA GLU A 52 -13.31 3.72 -10.48
C GLU A 52 -12.06 3.60 -11.38
N LEU A 53 -10.86 3.74 -10.81
CA LEU A 53 -9.60 3.60 -11.53
C LEU A 53 -9.50 2.23 -12.21
N ARG A 54 -9.92 1.16 -11.53
CA ARG A 54 -9.95 -0.19 -12.10
C ARG A 54 -10.87 -0.28 -13.32
N ARG A 55 -12.05 0.35 -13.28
CA ARG A 55 -12.99 0.39 -14.42
C ARG A 55 -12.41 1.20 -15.58
N GLN A 56 -11.84 2.36 -15.31
CA GLN A 56 -11.22 3.21 -16.32
C GLN A 56 -10.04 2.51 -17.02
N LEU A 57 -9.17 1.84 -16.27
CA LEU A 57 -8.05 1.07 -16.83
C LEU A 57 -8.53 -0.07 -17.73
N LYS A 58 -9.59 -0.79 -17.34
CA LYS A 58 -10.20 -1.83 -18.19
C LYS A 58 -10.74 -1.25 -19.50
N PHE A 59 -11.42 -0.11 -19.43
CA PHE A 59 -11.95 0.56 -20.61
C PHE A 59 -10.85 1.01 -21.57
N ILE A 60 -9.80 1.65 -21.05
CA ILE A 60 -8.63 2.06 -21.84
C ILE A 60 -7.96 0.85 -22.49
N ARG A 61 -7.75 -0.23 -21.72
CA ARG A 61 -7.18 -1.49 -22.25
C ARG A 61 -7.99 -2.05 -23.40
N GLN A 62 -9.32 -2.08 -23.30
CA GLN A 62 -10.18 -2.54 -24.40
C GLN A 62 -10.03 -1.67 -25.65
N ARG A 63 -9.95 -0.34 -25.48
CA ARG A 63 -9.71 0.58 -26.61
C ARG A 63 -8.36 0.36 -27.28
N ILE A 64 -7.30 0.16 -26.49
CA ILE A 64 -5.96 -0.13 -26.99
C ILE A 64 -5.97 -1.43 -27.80
N ILE A 65 -6.58 -2.50 -27.28
CA ILE A 65 -6.71 -3.78 -27.98
C ILE A 65 -7.44 -3.59 -29.30
N LYS A 66 -8.61 -2.93 -29.29
CA LYS A 66 -9.41 -2.67 -30.49
C LYS A 66 -8.61 -1.91 -31.56
N TYR A 67 -7.80 -0.93 -31.16
CA TYR A 67 -6.98 -0.17 -32.08
C TYR A 67 -5.80 -0.99 -32.62
N ALA A 68 -5.12 -1.75 -31.75
CA ALA A 68 -4.01 -2.62 -32.14
C ALA A 68 -4.47 -3.71 -33.12
N ASP A 69 -5.61 -4.34 -32.86
CA ASP A 69 -6.18 -5.39 -33.72
C ASP A 69 -6.59 -4.85 -35.10
N LYS A 70 -6.92 -3.55 -35.23
CA LYS A 70 -7.26 -2.94 -36.53
C LYS A 70 -6.12 -3.04 -37.54
N ASN A 71 -4.88 -2.90 -37.07
CA ASN A 71 -3.68 -2.95 -37.92
C ASN A 71 -3.00 -4.32 -37.90
N ARG A 72 -3.61 -5.31 -37.24
CA ARG A 72 -3.05 -6.65 -37.10
C ARG A 72 -3.29 -7.44 -38.37
N ILE A 73 -2.20 -7.78 -39.06
CA ILE A 73 -2.23 -8.72 -40.18
C ILE A 73 -2.48 -10.12 -39.59
N LYS A 74 -3.47 -10.85 -40.12
CA LYS A 74 -3.69 -12.26 -39.73
C LYS A 74 -2.44 -13.06 -40.08
N GLY A 75 -1.95 -13.84 -39.12
CA GLY A 75 -0.82 -14.75 -39.36
C GLY A 75 -1.15 -15.76 -40.47
N PRO A 76 -0.12 -16.34 -41.11
CA PRO A 76 -0.32 -17.32 -42.18
C PRO A 76 -1.12 -18.51 -41.65
N THR A 77 -2.12 -18.95 -42.42
CA THR A 77 -2.81 -20.22 -42.21
C THR A 77 -1.98 -21.36 -42.79
N LEU A 78 -1.86 -22.45 -42.03
CA LEU A 78 -1.27 -23.73 -42.45
C LEU A 78 -2.10 -24.38 -43.55
#